data_AF-A0A4Z1EW08-F1
#
_entry.id   AF-A0A4Z1EW08-F1
#
_cell.length_a   1.000
_cell.length_b   1.000
_cell.length_c   1.000
_cell.angle_alpha   90.00
_cell.angle_beta   90.00
_cell.angle_gamma   90.00
#
_symmetry.space_group_name_H-M   'P 1'
#
loop_
_entity.id
_entity.type
_entity.pdbx_description
1 polymer ?
#
loop_
_entity_poly.entity_id
_entity_poly.type
_entity_poly.pdbx_seq_one_letter_code
_entity_poly.pdbx_strand_id
1 'polypeptide(L)'
;MSPALFDGSKPMVMSPLFLGASALVIIAYFIRTLLSRPQKLDFPIVGNPGSVNWQEALREGAARYPNTPFTLPSDPPMVVLPYCTNDEVRLLPEEKISFQKEIECIFLSAHTKFGRNAPAVVKTVKTDLTRHVASTTGPLQDELHYALDTELGTCESWTKVILLQKVLRIVALISGRVFVRKPLSRDEEWLQTSINYTADCIKAKNAAVQWPAWTRYFVAPFLPEIQKVQAHTNKAAELLKPVINGWIRRFREGKVLGGESAASLRVTTAPLHLSTGHTISKGTSVVYDSHAVNLAGPNISSLSHDPSTMPKLDPPNVFSPFRFSSIRNHACPGRFFAGVEIKVVMVELLRNWDFRNIGDTEMKGGERPGNIVLGNLIHPNPAAQLEFKRRA
;
A
#
# COMPACT_ATOMS: atom_id res chain seq x y z
N MET A 1 60.53 20.39 5.50
CA MET A 1 61.30 19.93 4.33
C MET A 1 60.34 19.79 3.16
N SER A 2 60.76 20.30 2.00
CA SER A 2 59.96 20.72 0.84
C SER A 2 59.04 19.69 0.16
N PRO A 3 58.05 20.18 -0.62
CA PRO A 3 57.01 19.43 -1.32
C PRO A 3 57.43 19.01 -2.74
N ALA A 4 56.85 17.94 -3.28
CA ALA A 4 56.76 17.66 -4.72
C ALA A 4 55.80 16.49 -4.99
N LEU A 5 54.50 16.75 -5.11
CA LEU A 5 53.54 15.77 -5.68
C LEU A 5 52.60 16.35 -6.75
N PHE A 6 52.83 17.59 -7.18
CA PHE A 6 52.17 18.15 -8.36
C PHE A 6 53.21 18.88 -9.21
N ASP A 7 53.85 18.12 -10.10
CA ASP A 7 54.63 18.65 -11.21
C ASP A 7 53.65 19.05 -12.33
N GLY A 8 53.43 20.36 -12.49
CA GLY A 8 52.54 20.95 -13.49
C GLY A 8 53.09 20.98 -14.91
N SER A 9 54.14 20.20 -15.22
CA SER A 9 54.83 20.24 -16.52
C SER A 9 54.64 19.01 -17.41
N LYS A 10 53.84 18.02 -17.00
CA LYS A 10 53.45 16.90 -17.87
C LYS A 10 52.07 17.14 -18.47
N PRO A 11 51.91 17.17 -19.82
CA PRO A 11 50.57 17.15 -20.40
C PRO A 11 49.85 15.92 -19.84
N MET A 12 48.61 16.11 -19.39
CA MET A 12 47.74 15.02 -18.95
C MET A 12 47.42 14.17 -20.20
N VAL A 13 48.35 13.29 -20.59
CA VAL A 13 48.14 12.31 -21.64
C VAL A 13 47.19 11.28 -21.05
N MET A 14 45.89 11.55 -21.16
CA MET A 14 44.85 10.56 -20.89
C MET A 14 45.20 9.32 -21.71
N SER A 15 45.46 8.22 -21.01
CA SER A 15 45.81 6.95 -21.65
C SER A 15 44.76 6.62 -22.73
N PRO A 16 45.18 6.07 -23.90
CA PRO A 16 44.26 5.69 -24.98
C PRO A 16 43.12 4.76 -24.50
N LEU A 17 43.37 3.97 -23.44
CA LEU A 17 42.37 3.13 -22.79
C LEU A 17 41.27 3.95 -22.08
N PHE A 18 41.62 5.07 -21.44
CA PHE A 18 40.65 5.95 -20.80
C PHE A 18 39.81 6.70 -21.84
N LEU A 19 40.40 7.15 -22.95
CA LEU A 19 39.68 7.77 -24.06
C LEU A 19 38.73 6.77 -24.74
N GLY A 20 39.19 5.54 -24.98
CA GLY A 20 38.38 4.45 -25.53
C GLY A 20 37.21 4.05 -24.62
N ALA A 21 37.47 3.93 -23.31
CA ALA A 21 36.43 3.63 -22.32
C ALA A 21 35.39 4.78 -22.22
N SER A 22 35.84 6.03 -22.25
CA SER A 22 34.98 7.21 -22.23
C SER A 22 34.08 7.26 -23.47
N ALA A 23 34.64 7.00 -24.65
CA ALA A 23 33.89 6.94 -25.90
C ALA A 23 32.85 5.82 -25.91
N LEU A 24 33.20 4.63 -25.40
CA LEU A 24 32.26 3.51 -25.27
C LEU A 24 31.12 3.83 -24.28
N VAL A 25 31.40 4.51 -23.17
CA VAL A 25 30.37 4.96 -22.22
C VAL A 25 29.44 5.99 -22.87
N ILE A 26 29.99 6.95 -23.62
CA ILE A 26 29.20 7.95 -24.36
C ILE A 26 28.34 7.28 -25.43
N ILE A 27 28.89 6.35 -26.20
CA ILE A 27 28.17 5.59 -27.23
C ILE A 27 27.07 4.72 -26.60
N ALA A 28 27.38 3.99 -25.51
CA ALA A 28 26.40 3.21 -24.77
C ALA A 28 25.29 4.10 -24.18
N TYR A 29 25.65 5.27 -23.65
CA TYR A 29 24.70 6.27 -23.19
C TYR A 29 23.83 6.81 -24.34
N PHE A 30 24.42 7.10 -25.50
CA PHE A 30 23.69 7.62 -26.66
C PHE A 30 22.75 6.57 -27.26
N ILE A 31 23.22 5.34 -27.44
CA ILE A 31 22.42 4.19 -27.88
C ILE A 31 21.27 3.94 -26.89
N ARG A 32 21.56 3.94 -25.58
CA ARG A 32 20.52 3.79 -24.56
C ARG A 32 19.53 4.95 -24.58
N THR A 33 19.98 6.20 -24.74
CA THR A 33 19.10 7.36 -24.83
C THR A 33 18.20 7.27 -26.06
N LEU A 34 18.73 6.77 -27.20
CA LEU A 34 17.95 6.51 -28.41
C LEU A 34 16.92 5.40 -28.20
N LEU A 35 17.33 4.28 -27.59
CA LEU A 35 16.48 3.10 -27.32
C LEU A 35 15.48 3.33 -26.18
N SER A 36 15.75 4.25 -25.26
CA SER A 36 14.88 4.61 -24.14
C SER A 36 14.02 5.85 -24.44
N ARG A 37 13.99 6.32 -25.69
CA ARG A 37 13.11 7.43 -26.07
C ARG A 37 11.66 7.03 -25.73
N PRO A 38 10.95 7.81 -24.91
CA PRO A 38 9.55 7.52 -24.62
C PRO A 38 8.79 7.47 -25.95
N GLN A 39 8.01 6.41 -26.13
CA GLN A 39 7.20 6.24 -27.32
C GLN A 39 6.29 7.48 -27.47
N LYS A 40 6.28 8.11 -28.64
CA LYS A 40 5.45 9.29 -28.86
C LYS A 40 3.99 8.83 -28.79
N LEU A 41 3.29 9.24 -27.74
CA LEU A 41 1.87 8.95 -27.57
C LEU A 41 1.08 9.98 -28.37
N ASP A 42 0.30 9.53 -29.35
CA ASP A 42 -0.53 10.39 -30.20
C ASP A 42 -1.84 10.79 -29.49
N PHE A 43 -1.74 11.26 -28.25
CA PHE A 43 -2.87 11.78 -27.48
C PHE A 43 -2.72 13.29 -27.23
N PRO A 44 -3.83 14.04 -27.14
CA PRO A 44 -3.80 15.45 -26.78
C PRO A 44 -3.10 15.67 -25.43
N ILE A 45 -2.26 16.69 -25.34
CA ILE A 45 -1.58 17.07 -24.10
C ILE A 45 -2.44 18.11 -23.38
N VAL A 46 -2.70 17.93 -22.08
CA VAL A 46 -3.49 18.86 -21.26
C VAL A 46 -2.69 19.28 -20.04
N GLY A 47 -2.62 20.59 -19.81
CA GLY A 47 -1.84 21.20 -18.73
C GLY A 47 -0.42 21.61 -19.16
N ASN A 48 0.32 22.15 -18.20
CA ASN A 48 1.66 22.72 -18.43
C ASN A 48 2.76 21.79 -17.92
N PRO A 49 3.86 21.59 -18.67
CA PRO A 49 5.03 20.85 -18.20
C PRO A 49 5.54 21.42 -16.87
N GLY A 50 5.91 20.53 -15.94
CA GLY A 50 6.45 20.94 -14.64
C GLY A 50 5.41 21.41 -13.61
N SER A 51 4.11 21.35 -13.91
CA SER A 51 3.09 21.61 -12.89
C SER A 51 3.17 20.59 -11.75
N VAL A 52 3.06 21.06 -10.52
CA VAL A 52 3.00 20.21 -9.32
C VAL A 52 1.56 19.78 -9.03
N ASN A 53 0.56 20.46 -9.59
CA ASN A 53 -0.85 20.15 -9.39
C ASN A 53 -1.54 19.92 -10.73
N TRP A 54 -2.13 18.73 -10.89
CA TRP A 54 -2.83 18.32 -12.10
C TRP A 54 -4.35 18.39 -11.99
N GLN A 55 -4.93 18.85 -10.88
CA GLN A 55 -6.38 18.85 -10.69
C GLN A 55 -7.12 19.68 -11.74
N GLU A 56 -6.60 20.86 -12.07
CA GLU A 56 -7.21 21.71 -13.10
C GLU A 56 -7.08 21.09 -14.49
N ALA A 57 -5.88 20.59 -14.82
CA ALA A 57 -5.64 19.86 -16.08
C ALA A 57 -6.51 18.60 -16.21
N LEU A 58 -6.77 17.88 -15.11
CA LEU A 58 -7.66 16.73 -15.09
C LEU A 58 -9.12 17.14 -15.34
N ARG A 59 -9.59 18.25 -14.73
CA ARG A 59 -10.95 18.77 -14.95
C ARG A 59 -11.13 19.27 -16.38
N GLU A 60 -10.16 20.04 -16.88
CA GLU A 60 -10.13 20.54 -18.25
C GLU A 60 -10.10 19.39 -19.25
N GLY A 61 -9.21 18.41 -19.05
CA GLY A 61 -9.06 17.26 -19.92
C GLY A 61 -10.32 16.38 -19.93
N ALA A 62 -10.93 16.14 -18.76
CA ALA A 62 -12.19 15.40 -18.68
C ALA A 62 -13.36 16.14 -19.37
N ALA A 63 -13.40 17.48 -19.31
CA ALA A 63 -14.42 18.28 -19.97
C ALA A 63 -14.23 18.33 -21.50
N ARG A 64 -12.98 18.45 -21.98
CA ARG A 64 -12.66 18.54 -23.41
C ARG A 64 -12.62 17.19 -24.11
N TYR A 65 -12.21 16.14 -23.40
CA TYR A 65 -12.01 14.78 -23.94
C TYR A 65 -12.77 13.73 -23.10
N PRO A 66 -14.12 13.79 -23.05
CA PRO A 66 -14.91 12.92 -22.17
C PRO A 66 -14.82 11.43 -22.55
N ASN A 67 -14.57 11.13 -23.82
CA ASN A 67 -14.54 9.77 -24.38
C ASN A 67 -13.19 9.41 -25.02
N THR A 68 -12.17 10.27 -24.89
CA THR A 68 -10.88 10.10 -25.56
C THR A 68 -9.76 10.24 -24.53
N PRO A 69 -8.72 9.39 -24.56
CA PRO A 69 -7.57 9.56 -23.69
C PRO A 69 -6.83 10.88 -23.96
N PHE A 70 -6.23 11.44 -22.92
CA PHE A 70 -5.33 12.59 -23.02
C PHE A 70 -4.10 12.39 -22.14
N THR A 71 -3.02 13.09 -22.43
CA THR A 71 -1.73 12.97 -21.73
C THR A 71 -1.51 14.19 -20.83
N LEU A 72 -1.10 13.94 -19.59
CA LEU A 72 -0.53 14.96 -18.72
C LEU A 72 0.99 15.05 -19.00
N PRO A 73 1.55 16.25 -19.13
CA PRO A 73 2.98 16.46 -19.40
C PRO A 73 3.84 16.27 -18.13
N SER A 74 3.69 15.11 -17.49
CA SER A 74 4.58 14.61 -16.42
C SER A 74 5.80 13.91 -17.01
N ASP A 75 6.79 13.63 -16.17
CA ASP A 75 7.94 12.78 -16.52
C ASP A 75 7.97 11.55 -15.60
N PRO A 76 7.68 10.34 -16.11
CA PRO A 76 7.25 10.04 -17.48
C PRO A 76 5.83 10.56 -17.80
N PRO A 77 5.46 10.72 -19.10
CA PRO A 77 4.12 11.17 -19.48
C PRO A 77 3.03 10.25 -18.96
N MET A 78 1.96 10.81 -18.38
CA MET A 78 0.86 10.05 -17.79
C MET A 78 -0.39 10.15 -18.66
N VAL A 79 -0.89 9.02 -19.13
CA VAL A 79 -2.13 8.96 -19.92
C VAL A 79 -3.33 8.83 -18.98
N VAL A 80 -4.27 9.74 -19.12
CA VAL A 80 -5.56 9.72 -18.43
C VAL A 80 -6.59 9.06 -19.33
N LEU A 81 -7.14 7.96 -18.84
CA LEU A 81 -8.16 7.20 -19.57
C LEU A 81 -9.56 7.78 -19.29
N PRO A 82 -10.44 7.87 -20.30
CA PRO A 82 -11.80 8.33 -20.12
C PRO A 82 -12.60 7.34 -19.28
N TYR A 83 -13.62 7.82 -18.58
CA TYR A 83 -14.41 6.97 -17.67
C TYR A 83 -15.09 5.78 -18.38
N CYS A 84 -15.49 5.96 -19.64
CA CYS A 84 -16.17 4.93 -20.42
C CYS A 84 -15.33 3.64 -20.63
N THR A 85 -14.00 3.70 -20.49
CA THR A 85 -13.13 2.52 -20.62
C THR A 85 -12.83 1.82 -19.29
N ASN A 86 -13.37 2.31 -18.16
CA ASN A 86 -13.04 1.78 -16.84
C ASN A 86 -13.35 0.28 -16.72
N ASP A 87 -14.50 -0.16 -17.25
CA ASP A 87 -14.91 -1.57 -17.23
C ASP A 87 -14.00 -2.47 -18.04
N GLU A 88 -13.51 -2.00 -19.19
CA GLU A 88 -12.54 -2.73 -20.00
C GLU A 88 -11.21 -2.87 -19.25
N VAL A 89 -10.67 -1.75 -18.77
CA VAL A 89 -9.33 -1.69 -18.19
C VAL A 89 -9.25 -2.44 -16.86
N ARG A 90 -10.27 -2.34 -16.01
CA ARG A 90 -10.26 -2.97 -14.68
C ARG A 90 -10.32 -4.50 -14.74
N LEU A 91 -10.80 -5.06 -15.85
CA LEU A 91 -10.89 -6.50 -16.09
C LEU A 91 -9.63 -7.07 -16.76
N LEU A 92 -8.72 -6.21 -17.25
CA LEU A 92 -7.46 -6.66 -17.82
C LEU A 92 -6.61 -7.40 -16.76
N PRO A 93 -5.86 -8.43 -17.18
CA PRO A 93 -5.02 -9.20 -16.28
C PRO A 93 -3.72 -8.45 -15.94
N GLU A 94 -3.03 -8.88 -14.86
CA GLU A 94 -1.85 -8.17 -14.32
C GLU A 94 -0.68 -8.08 -15.32
N GLU A 95 -0.61 -8.99 -16.30
CA GLU A 95 0.44 -8.98 -17.32
C GLU A 95 0.31 -7.81 -18.29
N LYS A 96 -0.93 -7.31 -18.49
CA LYS A 96 -1.21 -6.16 -19.36
C LYS A 96 -1.17 -4.84 -18.62
N ILE A 97 -1.67 -4.80 -17.38
CA ILE A 97 -1.67 -3.62 -16.52
C ILE A 97 -1.40 -4.06 -15.09
N SER A 98 -0.35 -3.53 -14.45
CA SER A 98 0.10 -4.00 -13.14
C SER A 98 0.27 -2.85 -12.17
N PHE A 99 -0.51 -2.88 -11.09
CA PHE A 99 -0.34 -1.98 -9.95
C PHE A 99 1.03 -2.17 -9.28
N GLN A 100 1.48 -3.42 -9.14
CA GLN A 100 2.75 -3.74 -8.48
C GLN A 100 3.96 -3.20 -9.27
N LYS A 101 3.97 -3.34 -10.61
CA LYS A 101 5.03 -2.75 -11.44
C LYS A 101 5.05 -1.23 -11.35
N GLU A 102 3.88 -0.59 -11.28
CA GLU A 102 3.81 0.86 -11.12
C GLU A 102 4.42 1.31 -9.79
N ILE A 103 4.13 0.60 -8.69
CA ILE A 103 4.79 0.83 -7.40
C ILE A 103 6.32 0.65 -7.52
N GLU A 104 6.77 -0.38 -8.24
CA GLU A 104 8.20 -0.61 -8.44
C GLU A 104 8.89 0.50 -9.23
N CYS A 105 8.21 1.04 -10.25
CA CYS A 105 8.67 2.17 -11.04
C CYS A 105 8.69 3.47 -10.22
N ILE A 106 7.56 3.83 -9.59
CA ILE A 106 7.43 5.08 -8.82
C ILE A 106 8.47 5.14 -7.71
N PHE A 107 8.64 4.05 -6.95
CA PHE A 107 9.55 4.01 -5.80
C PHE A 107 10.97 3.61 -6.15
N LEU A 108 11.28 3.42 -7.44
CA LEU A 108 12.61 3.00 -7.88
C LEU A 108 13.10 1.78 -7.11
N SER A 109 12.24 0.76 -6.96
CA SER A 109 12.43 -0.38 -6.06
C SER A 109 13.72 -1.16 -6.27
N ALA A 110 14.25 -1.15 -7.50
CA ALA A 110 15.56 -1.71 -7.82
C ALA A 110 16.71 -1.04 -7.06
N HIS A 111 16.57 0.26 -6.75
CA HIS A 111 17.58 1.09 -6.09
C HIS A 111 17.27 1.31 -4.60
N THR A 112 16.01 1.56 -4.27
CA THR A 112 15.58 1.86 -2.89
C THR A 112 15.33 0.60 -2.07
N LYS A 113 15.20 -0.57 -2.72
CA LYS A 113 14.85 -1.87 -2.13
C LYS A 113 13.47 -1.93 -1.47
N PHE A 114 12.67 -0.86 -1.55
CA PHE A 114 11.29 -0.80 -1.08
C PHE A 114 10.31 -1.20 -2.18
N GLY A 115 9.08 -1.61 -1.86
CA GLY A 115 8.00 -1.79 -2.84
C GLY A 115 8.14 -3.02 -3.74
N ARG A 116 8.99 -3.99 -3.37
CA ARG A 116 9.15 -5.24 -4.11
C ARG A 116 7.91 -6.12 -3.99
N ASN A 117 7.62 -6.87 -5.04
CA ASN A 117 6.52 -7.83 -5.03
C ASN A 117 6.69 -8.89 -3.92
N ALA A 118 5.64 -9.06 -3.11
CA ALA A 118 5.55 -10.09 -2.08
C ALA A 118 4.20 -10.83 -2.23
N PRO A 119 4.08 -11.78 -3.17
CA PRO A 119 2.80 -12.41 -3.53
C PRO A 119 2.12 -13.10 -2.34
N ALA A 120 2.90 -13.69 -1.44
CA ALA A 120 2.39 -14.28 -0.21
C ALA A 120 1.70 -13.25 0.68
N VAL A 121 2.33 -12.08 0.90
CA VAL A 121 1.77 -10.99 1.70
C VAL A 121 0.51 -10.44 1.05
N VAL A 122 0.54 -10.18 -0.27
CA VAL A 122 -0.63 -9.69 -1.02
C VAL A 122 -1.80 -10.67 -0.91
N LYS A 123 -1.55 -11.98 -1.08
CA LYS A 123 -2.57 -13.03 -0.97
C LYS A 123 -3.16 -13.08 0.44
N THR A 124 -2.32 -13.04 1.47
CA THR A 124 -2.75 -13.06 2.88
C THR A 124 -3.58 -11.84 3.24
N VAL A 125 -3.19 -10.63 2.81
CA VAL A 125 -3.98 -9.41 3.04
C VAL A 125 -5.31 -9.46 2.28
N LYS A 126 -5.29 -9.83 1.00
CA LYS A 126 -6.50 -9.85 0.16
C LYS A 126 -7.51 -10.90 0.63
N THR A 127 -7.01 -12.04 1.11
CA THR A 127 -7.83 -13.23 1.36
C THR A 127 -8.03 -13.48 2.84
N ASP A 128 -6.95 -13.73 3.58
CA ASP A 128 -7.03 -14.22 4.95
C ASP A 128 -7.44 -13.11 5.91
N LEU A 129 -6.85 -11.92 5.78
CA LEU A 129 -7.25 -10.76 6.59
C LEU A 129 -8.73 -10.45 6.38
N THR A 130 -9.19 -10.37 5.13
CA THR A 130 -10.60 -10.12 4.77
C THR A 130 -11.55 -11.13 5.40
N ARG A 131 -11.22 -12.42 5.37
CA ARG A 131 -12.05 -13.49 5.98
C ARG A 131 -12.16 -13.35 7.50
N HIS A 132 -11.17 -12.76 8.15
CA HIS A 132 -11.10 -12.63 9.60
C HIS A 132 -11.49 -11.24 10.12
N VAL A 133 -11.93 -10.31 9.27
CA VAL A 133 -12.30 -8.93 9.66
C VAL A 133 -13.34 -8.89 10.78
N ALA A 134 -14.35 -9.76 10.74
CA ALA A 134 -15.36 -9.82 11.80
C ALA A 134 -14.73 -10.19 13.15
N SER A 135 -13.81 -11.16 13.16
CA SER A 135 -13.11 -11.60 14.36
C SER A 135 -12.11 -10.58 14.91
N THR A 136 -11.62 -9.65 14.07
CA THR A 136 -10.70 -8.58 14.50
C THR A 136 -11.43 -7.35 15.03
N THR A 137 -12.73 -7.20 14.80
CA THR A 137 -13.49 -5.98 15.15
C THR A 137 -13.50 -5.69 16.65
N GLY A 138 -13.72 -6.69 17.51
CA GLY A 138 -13.66 -6.51 18.97
C GLY A 138 -12.28 -6.03 19.45
N PRO A 139 -11.18 -6.76 19.12
CA PRO A 139 -9.83 -6.30 19.43
C PRO A 139 -9.45 -4.93 18.87
N LEU A 140 -10.01 -4.54 17.72
CA LEU A 140 -9.85 -3.20 17.13
C LEU A 140 -10.53 -2.12 17.98
N GLN A 141 -11.76 -2.36 18.46
CA GLN A 141 -12.48 -1.43 19.33
C GLN A 141 -11.77 -1.22 20.66
N ASP A 142 -11.32 -2.30 21.30
CA ASP A 142 -10.55 -2.22 22.55
C ASP A 142 -9.27 -1.38 22.39
N GLU A 143 -8.58 -1.56 21.26
CA GLU A 143 -7.36 -0.79 21.00
C GLU A 143 -7.66 0.65 20.58
N LEU A 144 -8.78 0.89 19.89
CA LEU A 144 -9.22 2.23 19.54
C LEU A 144 -9.46 3.08 20.78
N HIS A 145 -10.12 2.55 21.81
CA HIS A 145 -10.33 3.29 23.07
C HIS A 145 -9.00 3.70 23.70
N TYR A 146 -8.06 2.76 23.81
CA TYR A 146 -6.71 3.06 24.28
C TYR A 146 -6.01 4.10 23.39
N ALA A 147 -6.12 3.99 22.08
CA ALA A 147 -5.46 4.90 21.14
C ALA A 147 -6.02 6.33 21.23
N LEU A 148 -7.35 6.48 21.33
CA LEU A 148 -7.98 7.80 21.49
C LEU A 148 -7.64 8.41 22.85
N ASP A 149 -7.72 7.64 23.94
CA ASP A 149 -7.36 8.13 25.28
C ASP A 149 -5.88 8.54 25.35
N THR A 150 -4.99 7.81 24.68
CA THR A 150 -3.56 8.12 24.65
C THR A 150 -3.26 9.35 23.78
N GLU A 151 -3.90 9.45 22.61
CA GLU A 151 -3.54 10.46 21.61
C GLU A 151 -4.30 11.78 21.76
N LEU A 152 -5.59 11.72 22.11
CA LEU A 152 -6.44 12.89 22.32
C LEU A 152 -6.54 13.28 23.79
N GLY A 153 -6.36 12.34 24.73
CA GLY A 153 -6.52 12.58 26.16
C GLY A 153 -7.99 12.58 26.60
N THR A 154 -8.29 13.24 27.71
CA THR A 154 -9.66 13.32 28.23
C THR A 154 -10.52 14.39 27.54
N CYS A 155 -9.90 15.47 27.02
CA CYS A 155 -10.57 16.62 26.39
C CYS A 155 -11.88 17.04 27.07
N GLU A 156 -11.85 17.26 28.39
CA GLU A 156 -13.04 17.67 29.17
C GLU A 156 -13.61 19.03 28.70
N SER A 157 -12.74 19.88 28.16
CA SER A 157 -13.07 21.13 27.50
C SER A 157 -12.57 21.14 26.05
N TRP A 158 -13.07 22.08 25.25
CA TRP A 158 -12.65 22.26 23.86
C TRP A 158 -11.13 22.42 23.77
N THR A 159 -10.47 21.41 23.23
CA THR A 159 -9.01 21.28 23.19
C THR A 159 -8.53 21.32 21.75
N LYS A 160 -7.54 22.17 21.45
CA LYS A 160 -6.94 22.26 20.12
C LYS A 160 -6.02 21.06 19.86
N VAL A 161 -6.22 20.38 18.73
CA VAL A 161 -5.47 19.18 18.35
C VAL A 161 -4.96 19.33 16.92
N ILE A 162 -3.67 19.07 16.71
CA ILE A 162 -3.08 18.89 15.37
C ILE A 162 -3.44 17.48 14.90
N LEU A 163 -4.40 17.39 13.97
CA LEU A 163 -5.11 16.13 13.71
C LEU A 163 -4.22 15.06 13.06
N LEU A 164 -3.42 15.43 12.05
CA LEU A 164 -2.75 14.45 11.19
C LEU A 164 -1.83 13.51 11.99
N GLN A 165 -0.99 14.08 12.87
CA GLN A 165 -0.05 13.30 13.67
C GLN A 165 -0.76 12.34 14.63
N LYS A 166 -1.87 12.80 15.23
CA LYS A 166 -2.69 11.99 16.13
C LYS A 166 -3.38 10.85 15.39
N VAL A 167 -3.97 11.12 14.23
CA VAL A 167 -4.61 10.08 13.40
C VAL A 167 -3.60 9.03 12.93
N LEU A 168 -2.39 9.44 12.51
CA LEU A 168 -1.34 8.49 12.11
C LEU A 168 -0.97 7.55 13.25
N ARG A 169 -0.85 8.05 14.49
CA ARG A 169 -0.58 7.23 15.68
C ARG A 169 -1.75 6.33 16.05
N ILE A 170 -2.98 6.84 16.01
CA ILE A 170 -4.20 6.06 16.27
C ILE A 170 -4.30 4.88 15.30
N VAL A 171 -4.15 5.13 14.00
CA VAL A 171 -4.17 4.08 12.96
C VAL A 171 -3.03 3.09 13.16
N ALA A 172 -1.82 3.54 13.47
CA ALA A 172 -0.67 2.64 13.71
C ALA A 172 -0.91 1.70 14.91
N LEU A 173 -1.51 2.20 16.00
CA LEU A 173 -1.89 1.40 17.17
C LEU A 173 -2.93 0.33 16.82
N ILE A 174 -4.01 0.75 16.16
CA ILE A 174 -5.16 -0.10 15.81
C ILE A 174 -4.74 -1.17 14.79
N SER A 175 -4.06 -0.79 13.71
CA SER A 175 -3.48 -1.72 12.74
C SER A 175 -2.43 -2.64 13.40
N GLY A 176 -1.57 -2.10 14.26
CA GLY A 176 -0.55 -2.86 14.99
C GLY A 176 -1.16 -3.95 15.87
N ARG A 177 -2.31 -3.68 16.51
CA ARG A 177 -3.02 -4.67 17.33
C ARG A 177 -3.40 -5.92 16.54
N VAL A 178 -3.76 -5.76 15.27
CA VAL A 178 -4.13 -6.87 14.39
C VAL A 178 -2.90 -7.59 13.84
N PHE A 179 -1.90 -6.84 13.37
CA PHE A 179 -0.75 -7.43 12.67
C PHE A 179 0.32 -8.00 13.60
N VAL A 180 0.71 -7.26 14.64
CA VAL A 180 1.82 -7.65 15.52
C VAL A 180 1.38 -8.02 16.94
N ARG A 181 0.14 -7.68 17.31
CA ARG A 181 -0.45 -7.88 18.65
C ARG A 181 0.36 -7.19 19.76
N LYS A 182 -0.17 -7.27 20.99
CA LYS A 182 0.54 -6.80 22.19
C LYS A 182 1.66 -7.79 22.57
N PRO A 183 2.75 -7.31 23.20
CA PRO A 183 3.00 -5.91 23.55
C PRO A 183 3.54 -5.05 22.40
N LEU A 184 4.04 -5.67 21.32
CA LEU A 184 4.75 -4.98 20.23
C LEU A 184 3.91 -3.89 19.55
N SER A 185 2.60 -4.04 19.46
CA SER A 185 1.71 -3.04 18.86
C SER A 185 1.72 -1.69 19.58
N ARG A 186 2.10 -1.66 20.87
CA ARG A 186 2.22 -0.45 21.69
C ARG A 186 3.65 -0.04 21.97
N ASP A 187 4.61 -0.77 21.41
CA ASP A 187 6.02 -0.42 21.52
C ASP A 187 6.27 0.88 20.73
N GLU A 188 6.80 1.89 21.42
CA GLU A 188 6.98 3.22 20.82
C GLU A 188 8.00 3.17 19.67
N GLU A 189 9.01 2.29 19.77
CA GLU A 189 10.00 2.12 18.70
C GLU A 189 9.36 1.49 17.46
N TRP A 190 8.49 0.49 17.63
CA TRP A 190 7.67 -0.07 16.56
C TRP A 190 6.75 0.96 15.91
N LEU A 191 6.02 1.74 16.72
CA LEU A 191 5.11 2.77 16.22
C LEU A 191 5.85 3.83 15.40
N GLN A 192 6.95 4.37 15.95
CA GLN A 192 7.78 5.35 15.25
C GLN A 192 8.38 4.78 13.97
N THR A 193 8.90 3.55 14.02
CA THR A 193 9.45 2.87 12.83
C THR A 193 8.38 2.71 11.76
N SER A 194 7.19 2.23 12.11
CA SER A 194 6.09 1.99 11.17
C SER A 194 5.55 3.27 10.54
N ILE A 195 5.34 4.33 11.34
CA ILE A 195 4.81 5.62 10.86
C ILE A 195 5.84 6.33 9.97
N ASN A 196 7.08 6.44 10.43
CA ASN A 196 8.11 7.21 9.74
C ASN A 196 8.63 6.51 8.49
N TYR A 197 8.56 5.17 8.44
CA TYR A 197 8.97 4.39 7.27
C TYR A 197 8.35 4.91 5.97
N THR A 198 7.03 5.13 5.97
CA THR A 198 6.30 5.57 4.77
C THR A 198 6.77 6.95 4.30
N ALA A 199 6.95 7.90 5.23
CA ALA A 199 7.42 9.24 4.91
C ALA A 199 8.86 9.24 4.39
N ASP A 200 9.73 8.42 4.99
CA ASP A 200 11.13 8.31 4.59
C ASP A 200 11.29 7.56 3.24
N CYS A 201 10.37 6.65 2.87
CA CYS A 201 10.32 6.05 1.53
C CYS A 201 10.11 7.12 0.43
N ILE A 202 9.24 8.11 0.68
CA ILE A 202 9.02 9.22 -0.27
C ILE A 202 10.28 10.07 -0.39
N LYS A 203 10.95 10.39 0.73
CA LYS A 203 12.21 11.14 0.73
C LYS A 203 13.31 10.39 -0.03
N ALA A 204 13.45 9.08 0.22
CA ALA A 204 14.41 8.22 -0.47
C ALA A 204 14.19 8.21 -1.99
N LYS A 205 12.93 8.09 -2.42
CA LYS A 205 12.56 8.18 -3.83
C LYS A 205 12.91 9.55 -4.42
N ASN A 206 12.59 10.64 -3.72
CA ASN A 206 12.86 12.00 -4.20
C ASN A 206 14.37 12.31 -4.28
N ALA A 207 15.17 11.77 -3.35
CA ALA A 207 16.63 11.87 -3.41
C ALA A 207 17.20 11.05 -4.59
N ALA A 208 16.71 9.83 -4.81
CA ALA A 208 17.18 8.95 -5.87
C ALA A 208 16.86 9.48 -7.28
N VAL A 209 15.72 10.13 -7.50
CA VAL A 209 15.31 10.67 -8.82
C VAL A 209 16.24 11.78 -9.31
N GLN A 210 16.88 12.55 -8.40
CA GLN A 210 17.81 13.62 -8.76
C GLN A 210 19.06 13.13 -9.51
N TRP A 211 19.36 11.83 -9.39
CA TRP A 211 20.48 11.20 -10.06
C TRP A 211 20.07 10.59 -11.40
N PRO A 212 20.92 10.67 -12.44
CA PRO A 212 20.70 9.96 -13.71
C PRO A 212 20.50 8.45 -13.49
N ALA A 213 19.62 7.82 -14.28
CA ALA A 213 19.22 6.42 -14.06
C ALA A 213 20.39 5.42 -13.93
N TRP A 214 21.48 5.63 -14.67
CA TRP A 214 22.64 4.73 -14.64
C TRP A 214 23.51 4.90 -13.38
N THR A 215 23.60 6.10 -12.80
CA THR A 215 24.39 6.35 -11.59
C THR A 215 23.69 5.86 -10.33
N ARG A 216 22.35 5.75 -10.37
CA ARG A 216 21.54 5.32 -9.21
C ARG A 216 21.98 3.98 -8.62
N TYR A 217 22.49 3.03 -9.42
CA TYR A 217 23.00 1.76 -8.88
C TYR A 217 24.21 1.93 -7.96
N PHE A 218 25.04 2.94 -8.23
CA PHE A 218 26.25 3.20 -7.46
C PHE A 218 25.99 4.18 -6.32
N VAL A 219 25.16 5.20 -6.54
CA VAL A 219 24.96 6.27 -5.56
C VAL A 219 23.88 5.93 -4.53
N ALA A 220 22.80 5.25 -4.93
CA ALA A 220 21.66 4.98 -4.04
C ALA A 220 22.03 4.32 -2.69
N PRO A 221 22.94 3.33 -2.62
CA PRO A 221 23.35 2.74 -1.34
C PRO A 221 24.00 3.72 -0.36
N PHE A 222 24.55 4.83 -0.84
CA PHE A 222 25.22 5.85 -0.04
C PHE A 222 24.31 7.04 0.30
N LEU A 223 23.08 7.09 -0.24
CA LEU A 223 22.14 8.16 0.10
C LEU A 223 21.62 7.96 1.53
N PRO A 224 21.70 8.99 2.40
CA PRO A 224 21.28 8.89 3.79
C PRO A 224 19.79 8.55 3.91
N GLU A 225 18.95 9.01 2.99
CA GLU A 225 17.51 8.70 2.96
C GLU A 225 17.26 7.21 2.71
N ILE A 226 18.04 6.57 1.83
CA ILE A 226 17.92 5.13 1.54
C ILE A 226 18.46 4.32 2.71
N GLN A 227 19.58 4.73 3.30
CA GLN A 227 20.12 4.12 4.51
C GLN A 227 19.12 4.18 5.66
N LYS A 228 18.39 5.31 5.80
CA LYS A 228 17.35 5.47 6.82
C LYS A 228 16.17 4.53 6.61
N VAL A 229 15.70 4.36 5.36
CA VAL A 229 14.67 3.36 5.02
C VAL A 229 15.14 1.94 5.35
N GLN A 230 16.40 1.62 5.06
CA GLN A 230 16.98 0.32 5.43
C GLN A 230 17.07 0.15 6.95
N ALA A 231 17.44 1.21 7.69
CA ALA A 231 17.48 1.19 9.16
C ALA A 231 16.10 0.87 9.74
N HIS A 232 15.04 1.49 9.24
CA HIS A 232 13.66 1.15 9.63
C HIS A 232 13.33 -0.32 9.38
N THR A 233 13.69 -0.87 8.21
CA THR A 233 13.42 -2.29 7.92
C THR A 233 14.22 -3.24 8.81
N ASN A 234 15.48 -2.91 9.11
CA ASN A 234 16.31 -3.70 9.99
C ASN A 234 15.78 -3.67 11.43
N LYS A 235 15.37 -2.49 11.90
CA LYS A 235 14.76 -2.31 13.22
C LYS A 235 13.44 -3.06 13.34
N ALA A 236 12.56 -2.96 12.34
CA ALA A 236 11.32 -3.72 12.30
C ALA A 236 11.59 -5.24 12.32
N ALA A 237 12.60 -5.71 11.58
CA ALA A 237 12.99 -7.12 11.58
C ALA A 237 13.51 -7.56 12.96
N GLU A 238 14.29 -6.73 13.65
CA GLU A 238 14.78 -6.97 15.02
C GLU A 238 13.61 -7.12 15.99
N LEU A 239 12.67 -6.17 15.97
CA LEU A 239 11.49 -6.15 16.85
C LEU A 239 10.52 -7.32 16.57
N LEU A 240 10.38 -7.72 15.31
CA LEU A 240 9.54 -8.85 14.90
C LEU A 240 10.17 -10.21 15.18
N LYS A 241 11.51 -10.30 15.22
CA LYS A 241 12.24 -11.55 15.41
C LYS A 241 11.75 -12.37 16.63
N PRO A 242 11.59 -11.81 17.85
CA PRO A 242 11.09 -12.59 18.99
C PRO A 242 9.65 -13.07 18.78
N VAL A 243 8.79 -12.26 18.15
CA VAL A 243 7.41 -12.63 17.83
C VAL A 243 7.40 -13.80 16.86
N ILE A 244 8.10 -13.69 15.74
CA ILE A 244 8.22 -14.73 14.70
C ILE A 244 8.84 -16.00 15.28
N ASN A 245 9.93 -15.89 16.03
CA ASN A 245 10.56 -17.04 16.68
C ASN A 245 9.60 -17.73 17.67
N GLY A 246 8.78 -16.96 18.39
CA GLY A 246 7.72 -17.50 19.23
C GLY A 246 6.69 -18.30 18.43
N TRP A 247 6.29 -17.83 17.24
CA TRP A 247 5.40 -18.57 16.34
C TRP A 247 6.06 -19.83 15.79
N ILE A 248 7.29 -19.72 15.29
CA ILE A 248 8.06 -20.87 14.78
C ILE A 248 8.23 -21.92 15.88
N ARG A 249 8.52 -21.50 17.11
CA ARG A 249 8.66 -22.39 18.26
C ARG A 249 7.33 -23.09 18.57
N ARG A 250 6.22 -22.34 18.69
CA ARG A 250 4.88 -22.92 18.92
C ARG A 250 4.47 -23.89 17.82
N PHE A 251 4.83 -23.57 16.58
CA PHE A 251 4.60 -24.42 15.42
C PHE A 251 5.41 -25.72 15.51
N ARG A 252 6.69 -25.64 15.91
CA ARG A 252 7.58 -26.81 16.09
C ARG A 252 7.24 -27.65 17.32
N GLU A 253 6.78 -27.04 18.40
CA GLU A 253 6.43 -27.68 19.68
C GLU A 253 5.06 -28.42 19.65
N GLY A 254 4.40 -28.51 18.50
CA GLY A 254 3.24 -29.39 18.34
C GLY A 254 1.94 -28.91 19.00
N LYS A 255 1.81 -27.62 19.34
CA LYS A 255 0.49 -27.04 19.62
C LYS A 255 -0.16 -26.61 18.31
N VAL A 256 -0.67 -27.60 17.59
CA VAL A 256 -1.72 -27.44 16.59
C VAL A 256 -2.93 -26.81 17.28
N LEU A 257 -3.04 -25.48 17.28
CA LEU A 257 -4.34 -24.83 17.19
C LEU A 257 -4.65 -24.71 15.70
N GLY A 258 -5.08 -25.84 15.13
CA GLY A 258 -5.67 -25.97 13.79
C GLY A 258 -4.69 -25.96 12.62
N GLY A 259 -4.55 -27.11 11.95
CA GLY A 259 -4.16 -27.12 10.54
C GLY A 259 -3.17 -28.17 10.05
N GLU A 260 -3.11 -29.37 10.64
CA GLU A 260 -2.82 -30.54 9.78
C GLU A 260 -4.11 -30.89 9.04
N SER A 261 -3.99 -31.03 7.72
CA SER A 261 -5.09 -31.16 6.79
C SER A 261 -5.64 -32.60 6.84
N ALA A 262 -6.47 -32.87 7.85
CA ALA A 262 -7.47 -33.93 7.85
C ALA A 262 -8.66 -33.48 8.71
N ALA A 263 -9.72 -32.98 8.07
CA ALA A 263 -10.91 -32.54 8.78
C ALA A 263 -11.87 -33.73 9.03
N SER A 264 -12.38 -33.83 10.26
CA SER A 264 -13.51 -34.69 10.66
C SER A 264 -13.27 -36.21 10.69
N LEU A 265 -12.48 -36.70 11.66
CA LEU A 265 -12.40 -38.12 12.01
C LEU A 265 -13.78 -38.65 12.47
N ARG A 266 -14.21 -39.79 11.92
CA ARG A 266 -15.40 -40.55 12.38
C ARG A 266 -15.07 -42.04 12.41
N VAL A 267 -15.77 -42.79 13.25
CA VAL A 267 -15.73 -44.26 13.25
C VAL A 267 -17.08 -44.78 12.78
N THR A 268 -17.08 -45.73 11.85
CA THR A 268 -18.31 -46.37 11.38
C THR A 268 -18.94 -47.20 12.51
N THR A 269 -20.17 -46.89 12.89
CA THR A 269 -20.89 -47.63 13.94
C THR A 269 -21.67 -48.84 13.40
N ALA A 270 -21.79 -48.95 12.07
CA ALA A 270 -22.32 -50.07 11.29
C ALA A 270 -21.60 -50.11 9.92
N PRO A 271 -21.68 -51.23 9.16
CA PRO A 271 -21.11 -51.28 7.80
C PRO A 271 -21.71 -50.18 6.90
N LEU A 272 -20.85 -49.40 6.26
CA LEU A 272 -21.22 -48.25 5.43
C LEU A 272 -21.00 -48.59 3.96
N HIS A 273 -22.09 -48.71 3.19
CA HIS A 273 -22.04 -48.90 1.75
C HIS A 273 -21.88 -47.56 1.03
N LEU A 274 -20.87 -47.45 0.17
CA LEU A 274 -20.58 -46.26 -0.63
C LEU A 274 -21.15 -46.39 -2.04
N SER A 275 -21.51 -45.25 -2.65
CA SER A 275 -21.98 -45.18 -4.04
C SER A 275 -20.96 -45.65 -5.08
N THR A 276 -19.68 -45.74 -4.69
CA THR A 276 -18.60 -46.34 -5.50
C THR A 276 -18.63 -47.87 -5.51
N GLY A 277 -19.63 -48.51 -4.90
CA GLY A 277 -19.79 -49.97 -4.83
C GLY A 277 -18.98 -50.65 -3.72
N HIS A 278 -18.22 -49.89 -2.93
CA HIS A 278 -17.40 -50.40 -1.85
C HIS A 278 -18.14 -50.37 -0.51
N THR A 279 -17.86 -51.33 0.37
CA THR A 279 -18.44 -51.39 1.72
C THR A 279 -17.35 -51.23 2.76
N ILE A 280 -17.51 -50.27 3.67
CA ILE A 280 -16.62 -50.05 4.80
C ILE A 280 -17.19 -50.78 6.02
N SER A 281 -16.39 -51.63 6.65
CA SER A 281 -16.78 -52.41 7.83
C SER A 281 -17.15 -51.54 9.03
N LYS A 282 -17.89 -52.09 10.00
CA LYS A 282 -18.12 -51.46 11.31
C LYS A 282 -16.81 -51.38 12.10
N GLY A 283 -16.59 -50.27 12.80
CA GLY A 283 -15.41 -50.03 13.65
C GLY A 283 -14.23 -49.43 12.89
N THR A 284 -14.41 -49.01 11.65
CA THR A 284 -13.36 -48.44 10.80
C THR A 284 -13.34 -46.92 10.93
N SER A 285 -12.15 -46.38 11.21
CA SER A 285 -11.92 -44.93 11.18
C SER A 285 -11.90 -44.43 9.74
N VAL A 286 -12.73 -43.44 9.45
CA VAL A 286 -12.84 -42.81 8.13
C VAL A 286 -12.46 -41.33 8.23
N VAL A 287 -11.79 -40.84 7.18
CA VAL A 287 -11.29 -39.47 7.08
C VAL A 287 -11.46 -38.98 5.64
N TYR A 288 -11.75 -37.68 5.49
CA TYR A 288 -11.71 -37.01 4.20
C TYR A 288 -10.35 -36.32 4.03
N ASP A 289 -9.73 -36.45 2.86
CA ASP A 289 -8.57 -35.65 2.49
C ASP A 289 -9.01 -34.19 2.38
N SER A 290 -8.64 -33.37 3.37
CA SER A 290 -9.02 -31.97 3.36
C SER A 290 -8.22 -31.15 2.36
N HIS A 291 -7.04 -31.58 1.91
CA HIS A 291 -6.38 -30.92 0.78
C HIS A 291 -7.19 -31.16 -0.51
N ALA A 292 -7.62 -32.41 -0.76
CA ALA A 292 -8.49 -32.73 -1.87
C ALA A 292 -9.86 -32.06 -1.76
N VAL A 293 -10.48 -31.96 -0.59
CA VAL A 293 -11.77 -31.23 -0.42
C VAL A 293 -11.60 -29.71 -0.55
N ASN A 294 -10.48 -29.14 -0.10
CA ASN A 294 -10.21 -27.71 -0.26
C ASN A 294 -9.85 -27.33 -1.71
N LEU A 295 -9.32 -28.28 -2.50
CA LEU A 295 -9.01 -28.10 -3.92
C LEU A 295 -10.15 -28.55 -4.84
N ALA A 296 -10.92 -29.55 -4.44
CA ALA A 296 -12.22 -29.91 -5.01
C ALA A 296 -13.24 -28.95 -4.43
N GLY A 297 -13.18 -27.69 -4.88
CA GLY A 297 -14.30 -26.80 -4.67
C GLY A 297 -15.59 -27.49 -5.13
N PRO A 298 -16.76 -27.05 -4.64
CA PRO A 298 -17.90 -27.14 -5.53
C PRO A 298 -17.45 -26.55 -6.87
N ASN A 299 -18.00 -27.03 -7.97
CA ASN A 299 -18.23 -26.13 -9.08
C ASN A 299 -19.21 -25.08 -8.52
N ILE A 300 -18.70 -24.17 -7.66
CA ILE A 300 -19.17 -22.82 -7.57
C ILE A 300 -18.79 -22.39 -8.96
N SER A 301 -19.73 -22.60 -9.88
CA SER A 301 -19.71 -22.03 -11.20
C SER A 301 -18.94 -20.75 -11.04
N SER A 302 -17.84 -20.59 -11.79
CA SER A 302 -17.43 -19.25 -12.17
C SER A 302 -18.75 -18.53 -12.39
N LEU A 303 -19.13 -17.64 -11.45
CA LEU A 303 -20.34 -16.86 -11.60
C LEU A 303 -20.20 -16.37 -13.02
N SER A 304 -21.06 -16.83 -13.94
CA SER A 304 -20.84 -16.57 -15.35
C SER A 304 -20.66 -15.08 -15.39
N HIS A 305 -19.43 -14.64 -15.63
CA HIS A 305 -19.06 -13.25 -15.45
C HIS A 305 -19.51 -12.58 -16.74
N ASP A 306 -20.81 -12.65 -16.96
CA ASP A 306 -21.50 -11.83 -17.91
C ASP A 306 -21.32 -10.40 -17.38
N PRO A 307 -20.51 -9.57 -18.08
CA PRO A 307 -20.31 -8.18 -17.70
C PRO A 307 -21.64 -7.43 -17.54
N SER A 308 -22.74 -7.94 -18.12
CA SER A 308 -24.09 -7.41 -17.98
C SER A 308 -24.67 -7.48 -16.56
N THR A 309 -24.18 -8.40 -15.71
CA THR A 309 -24.67 -8.61 -14.33
C THR A 309 -23.92 -7.79 -13.28
N MET A 310 -22.87 -7.05 -13.67
CA MET A 310 -22.22 -6.13 -12.75
C MET A 310 -23.17 -4.98 -12.42
N PRO A 311 -23.31 -4.60 -11.13
CA PRO A 311 -23.99 -3.36 -10.79
C PRO A 311 -23.32 -2.24 -11.59
N LYS A 312 -24.11 -1.55 -12.43
CA LYS A 312 -23.63 -0.37 -13.13
C LYS A 312 -23.11 0.60 -12.08
N LEU A 313 -21.88 1.05 -12.25
CA LEU A 313 -21.34 2.12 -11.41
C LEU A 313 -22.25 3.34 -11.57
N ASP A 314 -22.50 4.04 -10.46
CA ASP A 314 -23.22 5.31 -10.51
C ASP A 314 -22.55 6.24 -11.55
N PRO A 315 -23.32 7.05 -12.28
CA PRO A 315 -22.75 7.92 -13.30
C PRO A 315 -21.72 8.89 -12.69
N PRO A 316 -20.71 9.38 -13.44
CA PRO A 316 -19.59 10.17 -12.93
C PRO A 316 -19.97 11.41 -12.12
N ASN A 317 -21.16 11.95 -12.37
CA ASN A 317 -21.73 13.10 -11.67
C ASN A 317 -22.29 12.78 -10.28
N VAL A 318 -22.38 11.50 -9.89
CA VAL A 318 -22.81 11.06 -8.56
C VAL A 318 -21.57 10.68 -7.75
N PHE A 319 -21.35 11.37 -6.63
CA PHE A 319 -20.28 11.00 -5.70
C PHE A 319 -20.51 9.60 -5.17
N SER A 320 -19.58 8.68 -5.46
CA SER A 320 -19.58 7.33 -4.93
C SER A 320 -18.26 7.08 -4.21
N PRO A 321 -18.25 7.01 -2.86
CA PRO A 321 -17.03 6.85 -2.09
C PRO A 321 -16.34 5.49 -2.32
N PHE A 322 -17.01 4.55 -3.00
CA PHE A 322 -16.53 3.20 -3.28
C PHE A 322 -16.19 2.95 -4.76
N ARG A 323 -16.29 3.97 -5.62
CA ARG A 323 -15.99 3.83 -7.06
C ARG A 323 -14.56 3.33 -7.34
N PHE A 324 -13.61 3.66 -6.48
CA PHE A 324 -12.24 3.17 -6.57
C PHE A 324 -12.07 1.75 -6.01
N SER A 325 -12.88 1.34 -5.03
CA SER A 325 -12.78 0.03 -4.39
C SER A 325 -13.37 -1.11 -5.23
N SER A 326 -14.14 -0.79 -6.28
CA SER A 326 -14.68 -1.72 -7.29
C SER A 326 -13.67 -2.13 -8.37
N ILE A 327 -12.47 -1.55 -8.40
CA ILE A 327 -11.35 -2.01 -9.25
C ILE A 327 -10.78 -3.27 -8.58
N ARG A 328 -11.15 -4.47 -9.04
CA ARG A 328 -10.87 -5.71 -8.27
C ARG A 328 -9.42 -6.17 -8.32
N ASN A 329 -8.79 -6.14 -9.50
CA ASN A 329 -7.47 -6.72 -9.72
C ASN A 329 -6.34 -5.72 -9.40
N HIS A 330 -6.59 -4.43 -9.61
CA HIS A 330 -5.57 -3.38 -9.55
C HIS A 330 -5.72 -2.42 -8.37
N ALA A 331 -6.60 -2.72 -7.39
CA ALA A 331 -6.76 -1.90 -6.19
C ALA A 331 -5.96 -2.42 -5.00
N CYS A 332 -5.76 -1.53 -4.02
CA CYS A 332 -5.13 -1.86 -2.75
C CYS A 332 -5.76 -3.12 -2.11
N PRO A 333 -4.94 -4.15 -1.78
CA PRO A 333 -5.45 -5.39 -1.20
C PRO A 333 -6.04 -5.18 0.19
N GLY A 334 -5.54 -4.20 0.97
CA GLY A 334 -5.99 -3.90 2.32
C GLY A 334 -7.26 -3.04 2.43
N ARG A 335 -7.89 -2.65 1.31
CA ARG A 335 -9.00 -1.67 1.30
C ARG A 335 -10.21 -2.04 2.17
N PHE A 336 -10.51 -3.34 2.31
CA PHE A 336 -11.63 -3.79 3.13
C PHE A 336 -11.33 -3.62 4.62
N PHE A 337 -10.13 -4.00 5.04
CA PHE A 337 -9.67 -3.80 6.41
C PHE A 337 -9.60 -2.32 6.77
N ALA A 338 -8.97 -1.50 5.91
CA ALA A 338 -8.91 -0.05 6.09
C ALA A 338 -10.31 0.58 6.18
N GLY A 339 -11.25 0.12 5.36
CA GLY A 339 -12.64 0.58 5.41
C GLY A 339 -13.34 0.26 6.74
N VAL A 340 -13.03 -0.88 7.35
CA VAL A 340 -13.56 -1.23 8.69
C VAL A 340 -12.89 -0.39 9.77
N GLU A 341 -11.57 -0.23 9.73
CA GLU A 341 -10.82 0.59 10.67
C GLU A 341 -11.33 2.05 10.68
N ILE A 342 -11.49 2.67 9.51
CA ILE A 342 -12.04 4.02 9.37
C ILE A 342 -13.45 4.10 9.98
N LYS A 343 -14.32 3.13 9.69
CA LYS A 343 -15.69 3.12 10.24
C LYS A 343 -15.69 3.00 11.75
N VAL A 344 -14.85 2.13 12.32
CA VAL A 344 -14.76 1.93 13.77
C VAL A 344 -14.28 3.22 14.45
N VAL A 345 -13.25 3.88 13.91
CA VAL A 345 -12.78 5.20 14.39
C VAL A 345 -13.89 6.26 14.29
N MET A 346 -14.55 6.36 13.14
CA MET A 346 -15.59 7.37 12.91
C MET A 346 -16.83 7.16 13.79
N VAL A 347 -17.25 5.91 14.00
CA VAL A 347 -18.38 5.60 14.88
C VAL A 347 -18.07 6.02 16.33
N GLU A 348 -16.87 5.74 16.81
CA GLU A 348 -16.44 6.14 18.14
C GLU A 348 -16.38 7.67 18.31
N LEU A 349 -15.76 8.37 17.34
CA LEU A 349 -15.71 9.83 17.34
C LEU A 349 -17.11 10.45 17.28
N LEU A 350 -17.97 9.99 16.38
CA LEU A 350 -19.32 10.55 16.22
C LEU A 350 -20.25 10.27 17.40
N ARG A 351 -20.01 9.20 18.16
CA ARG A 351 -20.82 8.86 19.34
C ARG A 351 -20.35 9.60 20.58
N ASN A 352 -19.05 9.63 20.82
CA ASN A 352 -18.47 9.99 22.11
C ASN A 352 -17.70 11.32 22.10
N TRP A 353 -17.57 11.98 20.95
CA TRP A 353 -16.81 13.22 20.81
C TRP A 353 -17.59 14.29 20.07
N ASP A 354 -17.39 15.53 20.48
CA ASP A 354 -17.70 16.72 19.70
C ASP A 354 -16.39 17.24 19.10
N PHE A 355 -16.42 17.60 17.81
CA PHE A 355 -15.28 18.20 17.15
C PHE A 355 -15.74 19.30 16.19
N ARG A 356 -14.93 20.35 16.07
CA ARG A 356 -15.22 21.52 15.25
C ARG A 356 -13.97 22.16 14.67
N ASN A 357 -14.15 22.97 13.64
CA ASN A 357 -13.10 23.85 13.16
C ASN A 357 -12.75 24.89 14.23
N ILE A 358 -11.50 25.33 14.23
CA ILE A 358 -11.04 26.37 15.17
C ILE A 358 -11.91 27.62 15.00
N GLY A 359 -12.55 28.05 16.10
CA GLY A 359 -13.41 29.23 16.11
C GLY A 359 -14.86 29.01 15.66
N ASP A 360 -15.24 27.82 15.19
CA ASP A 360 -16.63 27.49 14.79
C ASP A 360 -17.53 27.22 16.01
N THR A 361 -17.66 28.21 16.88
CA THR A 361 -18.40 28.08 18.15
C THR A 361 -19.89 27.80 17.96
N GLU A 362 -20.44 28.18 16.81
CA GLU A 362 -21.83 27.97 16.41
C GLU A 362 -22.09 26.62 15.74
N MET A 363 -21.05 25.80 15.53
CA MET A 363 -21.13 24.47 14.90
C MET A 363 -21.75 24.50 13.49
N LYS A 364 -21.45 25.54 12.71
CA LYS A 364 -21.97 25.71 11.34
C LYS A 364 -21.10 25.02 10.28
N GLY A 365 -20.01 24.39 10.71
CA GLY A 365 -19.14 23.57 9.87
C GLY A 365 -17.89 24.30 9.37
N GLY A 366 -17.79 25.62 9.54
CA GLY A 366 -16.66 26.46 9.11
C GLY A 366 -16.14 26.17 7.70
N GLU A 367 -14.93 26.63 7.39
CA GLU A 367 -14.21 26.17 6.19
C GLU A 367 -13.33 24.96 6.53
N ARG A 368 -13.47 23.88 5.75
CA ARG A 368 -12.61 22.70 5.87
C ARG A 368 -11.16 23.09 5.56
N PRO A 369 -10.17 22.66 6.38
CA PRO A 369 -8.76 22.85 6.06
C PRO A 369 -8.42 22.32 4.66
N GLY A 370 -7.75 23.16 3.87
CA GLY A 370 -7.36 22.84 2.50
C GLY A 370 -6.45 21.60 2.41
N ASN A 371 -6.55 20.86 1.31
CA ASN A 371 -5.62 19.78 1.02
C ASN A 371 -4.32 20.35 0.45
N ILE A 372 -3.22 19.61 0.64
CA ILE A 372 -1.97 19.80 -0.09
C ILE A 372 -1.94 18.78 -1.23
N VAL A 373 -1.82 19.26 -2.47
CA VAL A 373 -1.75 18.42 -3.66
C VAL A 373 -0.31 18.37 -4.15
N LEU A 374 0.24 17.16 -4.27
CA LEU A 374 1.60 16.92 -4.75
C LEU A 374 1.55 15.88 -5.87
N GLY A 375 1.61 16.34 -7.12
CA GLY A 375 1.49 15.51 -8.31
C GLY A 375 0.11 14.83 -8.37
N ASN A 376 0.11 13.51 -8.24
CA ASN A 376 -1.08 12.67 -8.23
C ASN A 376 -1.58 12.33 -6.81
N LEU A 377 -0.94 12.84 -5.76
CA LEU A 377 -1.30 12.58 -4.37
C LEU A 377 -2.01 13.79 -3.74
N ILE A 378 -3.01 13.50 -2.91
CA ILE A 378 -3.73 14.49 -2.10
C ILE A 378 -3.45 14.17 -0.64
N HIS A 379 -2.85 15.12 0.06
CA HIS A 379 -2.53 15.05 1.47
C HIS A 379 -3.40 16.03 2.27
N PRO A 380 -3.81 15.71 3.50
CA PRO A 380 -4.37 16.70 4.41
C PRO A 380 -3.29 17.71 4.81
N ASN A 381 -3.68 18.93 5.18
CA ASN A 381 -2.76 19.90 5.75
C ASN A 381 -2.19 19.37 7.10
N PRO A 382 -0.87 19.17 7.22
CA PRO A 382 -0.25 18.60 8.43
C PRO A 382 -0.32 19.54 9.65
N ALA A 383 -0.51 20.83 9.42
CA ALA A 383 -0.67 21.85 10.46
C ALA A 383 -2.14 22.14 10.79
N ALA A 384 -3.09 21.46 10.14
CA ALA A 384 -4.51 21.66 10.41
C ALA A 384 -4.83 21.33 11.88
N GLN A 385 -5.44 22.30 12.54
CA GLN A 385 -5.92 22.18 13.91
C GLN A 385 -7.45 22.10 13.92
N LEU A 386 -7.96 21.26 14.81
CA LEU A 386 -9.39 21.18 15.14
C LEU A 386 -9.55 21.24 16.66
N GLU A 387 -10.74 21.61 17.12
CA GLU A 387 -11.08 21.54 18.53
C GLU A 387 -11.86 20.26 18.81
N PHE A 388 -11.44 19.49 19.81
CA PHE A 388 -12.10 18.28 20.26
C PHE A 388 -12.58 18.45 21.70
N LYS A 389 -13.73 17.85 22.01
CA LYS A 389 -14.28 17.74 23.34
C LYS A 389 -14.92 16.37 23.51
N ARG A 390 -14.66 15.68 24.62
CA ARG A 390 -15.32 14.41 24.93
C ARG A 390 -16.74 14.69 25.41
N ARG A 391 -17.71 13.90 24.93
CA ARG A 391 -19.09 13.95 25.44
C ARG A 391 -19.13 13.29 26.81
N ALA A 392 -19.85 13.91 27.73
CA ALA A 392 -20.05 13.42 29.09
C ALA A 392 -20.94 12.17 29.12
#